data_AF-A0A2K4MNB8-F1
#
_entry.id   AF-A0A2K4MNB8-F1
#
_cell.length_a   1.000
_cell.length_b   1.000
_cell.length_c   1.000
_cell.angle_alpha   90.00
_cell.angle_beta   90.00
_cell.angle_gamma   90.00
#
_symmetry.space_group_name_H-M   'P 1'
#
loop_
_entity.id
_entity.type
_entity.pdbx_description
1 polymer ?
#
loop_
_entity_poly.entity_id
_entity_poly.type
_entity_poly.pdbx_seq_one_letter_code
_entity_poly.pdbx_strand_id
1 'polypeptide(L)'
;MGMSGNTIAGVLETVRRQALPADDREYCVALHDYVRDQVRFGFTTGFESVTPEQTLILGRGHCNAQADLLCALLRGAGFETSLRFVALDKRILRHAVPVPVLFCLPARLFHAVTQVRLGGQRCSIDSYIFDRSGFRQQQARLRAAGLERGFGLGQGAVCDWSGCGDAFSQAEPSDL
;
A
#
# COMPACT_ATOMS: atom_id res chain seq x y z
N MET A 1 -14.60 5.67 -25.30
CA MET A 1 -13.76 6.19 -24.19
C MET A 1 -14.23 5.49 -22.92
N GLY A 2 -13.64 4.44 -22.37
CA GLY A 2 -12.39 3.72 -22.56
C GLY A 2 -12.34 2.78 -21.36
N MET A 3 -13.07 1.66 -21.41
CA MET A 3 -13.25 0.73 -20.29
C MET A 3 -11.97 -0.03 -19.89
N SER A 4 -10.83 0.30 -20.50
CA SER A 4 -9.56 -0.40 -20.30
C SER A 4 -8.85 -0.03 -18.99
N GLY A 5 -9.26 1.02 -18.26
CA GLY A 5 -8.62 1.41 -16.99
C GLY A 5 -9.09 0.63 -15.75
N ASN A 6 -10.17 -0.15 -15.86
CA ASN A 6 -10.90 -0.67 -14.69
C ASN A 6 -10.74 -2.18 -14.47
N THR A 7 -9.80 -2.83 -15.17
CA THR A 7 -9.48 -4.25 -14.96
C THR A 7 -7.99 -4.39 -14.68
N ILE A 8 -7.61 -5.47 -13.99
CA ILE A 8 -6.19 -5.78 -13.71
C ILE A 8 -5.39 -5.80 -15.02
N ALA A 9 -5.83 -6.56 -16.03
CA ALA A 9 -5.16 -6.62 -17.32
C ALA A 9 -4.99 -5.25 -18.00
N GLY A 10 -6.01 -4.41 -17.91
CA GLY A 10 -5.99 -3.08 -18.49
C GLY A 10 -5.05 -2.11 -17.76
N VAL A 11 -4.92 -2.24 -16.43
CA VAL A 11 -3.89 -1.54 -15.66
C VAL A 11 -2.50 -2.00 -16.06
N LEU A 12 -2.26 -3.30 -16.20
CA LEU A 12 -0.97 -3.83 -16.64
C LEU A 12 -0.56 -3.27 -18.00
N GLU A 13 -1.47 -3.23 -18.96
CA GLU A 13 -1.22 -2.62 -20.27
C GLU A 13 -0.92 -1.12 -20.15
N THR A 14 -1.71 -0.41 -19.35
CA THR A 14 -1.55 1.03 -19.12
C THR A 14 -0.18 1.34 -18.52
N VAL A 15 0.21 0.62 -17.47
CA VAL A 15 1.50 0.79 -16.78
C VAL A 15 2.65 0.47 -17.73
N ARG A 16 2.58 -0.62 -18.50
CA ARG A 16 3.61 -0.93 -19.52
C ARG A 16 3.78 0.18 -20.55
N ARG A 17 2.67 0.74 -21.04
CA ARG A 17 2.69 1.81 -22.06
C ARG A 17 3.18 3.15 -21.53
N GLN A 18 2.88 3.48 -20.28
CA GLN A 18 3.18 4.79 -19.69
C GLN A 18 4.56 4.82 -19.05
N ALA A 19 4.92 3.79 -18.29
CA ALA A 19 6.18 3.75 -17.54
C ALA A 19 7.35 3.23 -18.39
N LEU A 20 7.09 2.45 -19.45
CA LEU A 20 8.10 1.85 -20.32
C LEU A 20 9.26 1.19 -19.53
N PRO A 21 8.97 0.28 -18.59
CA PRO A 21 9.99 -0.28 -17.71
C PRO A 21 11.03 -1.05 -18.52
N ALA A 22 12.31 -0.82 -18.23
CA ALA A 22 13.42 -1.49 -18.91
C ALA A 22 13.62 -2.93 -18.44
N ASP A 23 13.20 -3.24 -17.20
CA ASP A 23 13.36 -4.54 -16.57
C ASP A 23 12.20 -4.87 -15.61
N ASP A 24 12.24 -6.08 -15.04
CA ASP A 24 11.26 -6.58 -14.09
C ASP A 24 11.16 -5.73 -12.81
N ARG A 25 12.29 -5.18 -12.35
CA ARG A 25 12.33 -4.34 -11.15
C ARG A 25 11.57 -3.04 -11.40
N GLU A 26 11.87 -2.34 -12.48
CA GLU A 26 11.19 -1.12 -12.88
C GLU A 26 9.69 -1.36 -13.12
N TYR A 27 9.33 -2.53 -13.67
CA TYR A 27 7.93 -2.87 -13.86
C TYR A 27 7.19 -3.03 -12.52
N CYS A 28 7.77 -3.75 -11.55
CA CYS A 28 7.19 -3.85 -10.21
C CYS A 28 7.08 -2.50 -9.50
N VAL A 29 8.10 -1.63 -9.62
CA VAL A 29 8.05 -0.26 -9.09
C VAL A 29 6.92 0.53 -9.73
N ALA A 30 6.73 0.43 -11.05
CA ALA A 30 5.65 1.12 -11.74
C ALA A 30 4.25 0.62 -11.31
N LEU A 31 4.09 -0.67 -11.00
CA LEU A 31 2.85 -1.21 -10.44
C LEU A 31 2.60 -0.74 -9.00
N HIS A 32 3.64 -0.68 -8.18
CA HIS A 32 3.58 -0.07 -6.86
C HIS A 32 3.13 1.40 -6.94
N ASP A 33 3.78 2.17 -7.81
CA ASP A 33 3.51 3.58 -8.02
C ASP A 33 2.09 3.83 -8.55
N TYR A 34 1.58 2.93 -9.41
CA TYR A 34 0.18 2.96 -9.83
C TYR A 34 -0.77 2.85 -8.64
N VAL A 35 -0.57 1.87 -7.74
CA VAL A 35 -1.42 1.72 -6.55
C VAL A 35 -1.32 2.95 -5.66
N ARG A 36 -0.11 3.46 -5.42
CA ARG A 36 0.16 4.66 -4.62
C ARG A 36 -0.58 5.89 -5.15
N ASP A 37 -0.52 6.12 -6.45
CA ASP A 37 -0.96 7.38 -7.05
C ASP A 37 -2.41 7.33 -7.53
N GLN A 38 -2.97 6.15 -7.83
CA GLN A 38 -4.34 6.00 -8.35
C GLN A 38 -5.35 5.53 -7.30
N VAL A 39 -4.90 4.98 -6.16
CA VAL A 39 -5.80 4.48 -5.11
C VAL A 39 -5.67 5.32 -3.84
N ARG A 40 -6.71 6.08 -3.54
CA ARG A 40 -6.74 6.92 -2.33
C ARG A 40 -6.92 6.05 -1.09
N PHE A 41 -6.14 6.32 -0.06
CA PHE A 41 -6.33 5.68 1.25
C PHE A 41 -7.71 6.00 1.83
N GLY A 42 -8.43 4.97 2.25
CA GLY A 42 -9.64 5.10 3.04
C GLY A 42 -10.57 3.91 2.93
N PHE A 43 -11.52 3.82 3.87
CA PHE A 43 -12.46 2.72 3.92
C PHE A 43 -13.50 2.79 2.80
N THR A 44 -13.85 1.62 2.27
CA THR A 44 -14.96 1.42 1.33
C THR A 44 -16.13 0.79 2.07
N THR A 45 -17.33 0.81 1.48
CA THR A 45 -18.52 0.15 2.06
C THR A 45 -18.35 -1.37 2.18
N GLY A 46 -17.56 -1.97 1.29
CA GLY A 46 -17.23 -3.40 1.34
C GLY A 46 -16.20 -3.77 2.40
N PHE A 47 -15.45 -2.80 2.96
CA PHE A 47 -14.41 -3.03 3.97
C PHE A 47 -13.49 -4.21 3.57
N GLU A 48 -13.38 -5.28 4.37
CA GLU A 48 -12.54 -6.47 4.10
C GLU A 48 -13.06 -7.39 2.96
N SER A 49 -14.28 -7.17 2.46
CA SER A 49 -14.85 -7.97 1.35
C SER A 49 -14.59 -7.38 -0.04
N VAL A 50 -13.89 -6.23 -0.10
CA VAL A 50 -13.61 -5.57 -1.37
C VAL A 50 -12.58 -6.35 -2.17
N THR A 51 -12.86 -6.64 -3.44
CA THR A 51 -11.91 -7.32 -4.33
C THR A 51 -10.88 -6.33 -4.92
N PRO A 52 -9.77 -6.81 -5.51
CA PRO A 52 -8.84 -5.97 -6.27
C PRO A 52 -9.52 -5.13 -7.35
N GLU A 53 -10.42 -5.73 -8.13
CA GLU A 53 -11.16 -5.06 -9.20
C GLU A 53 -12.09 -3.98 -8.64
N GLN A 54 -12.78 -4.26 -7.54
CA GLN A 54 -13.62 -3.26 -6.87
C GLN A 54 -12.78 -2.11 -6.32
N THR A 55 -11.63 -2.40 -5.71
CA THR A 55 -10.68 -1.38 -5.21
C THR A 55 -10.21 -0.47 -6.34
N LEU A 56 -9.89 -1.06 -7.50
CA LEU A 56 -9.51 -0.35 -8.71
C LEU A 56 -10.65 0.55 -9.23
N ILE A 57 -11.86 0.01 -9.37
CA ILE A 57 -13.05 0.76 -9.84
C ILE A 57 -13.38 1.93 -8.91
N LEU A 58 -13.25 1.74 -7.60
CA LEU A 58 -13.54 2.77 -6.61
C LEU A 58 -12.43 3.83 -6.52
N GLY A 59 -11.22 3.55 -7.01
CA GLY A 59 -10.04 4.41 -6.82
C GLY A 59 -9.75 4.66 -5.33
N ARG A 60 -10.17 3.73 -4.47
CA ARG A 60 -10.11 3.87 -3.02
C ARG A 60 -9.97 2.51 -2.34
N GLY A 61 -9.06 2.43 -1.36
CA GLY A 61 -8.87 1.23 -0.55
C GLY A 61 -8.23 1.57 0.80
N HIS A 62 -8.53 0.76 1.81
CA HIS A 62 -7.77 0.75 3.05
C HIS A 62 -6.54 -0.15 2.87
N CYS A 63 -5.71 -0.32 3.91
CA CYS A 63 -4.42 -1.00 3.78
C CYS A 63 -4.52 -2.39 3.15
N ASN A 64 -5.47 -3.23 3.60
CA ASN A 64 -5.60 -4.60 3.09
C ASN A 64 -6.09 -4.63 1.63
N ALA A 65 -7.02 -3.75 1.29
CA ALA A 65 -7.51 -3.61 -0.08
C ALA A 65 -6.40 -3.16 -1.05
N GLN A 66 -5.57 -2.19 -0.65
CA GLN A 66 -4.43 -1.75 -1.46
C GLN A 66 -3.36 -2.85 -1.59
N ALA A 67 -3.11 -3.59 -0.50
CA ALA A 67 -2.18 -4.71 -0.52
C ALA A 67 -2.62 -5.83 -1.47
N ASP A 68 -3.91 -6.18 -1.42
CA ASP A 68 -4.49 -7.20 -2.29
C ASP A 68 -4.50 -6.74 -3.76
N LEU A 69 -4.80 -5.46 -4.03
CA LEU A 69 -4.69 -4.92 -5.38
C LEU A 69 -3.25 -4.99 -5.92
N LEU A 70 -2.25 -4.58 -5.15
CA LEU A 70 -0.85 -4.68 -5.60
C LEU A 70 -0.46 -6.15 -5.83
N CYS A 71 -0.89 -7.05 -4.94
CA CYS A 71 -0.65 -8.49 -5.08
C CYS A 71 -1.30 -9.05 -6.36
N ALA A 72 -2.53 -8.64 -6.68
CA ALA A 72 -3.23 -9.03 -7.90
C ALA A 72 -2.53 -8.51 -9.17
N LEU A 73 -2.06 -7.26 -9.16
CA LEU A 73 -1.29 -6.68 -10.25
C LEU A 73 0.03 -7.41 -10.48
N LEU A 74 0.81 -7.64 -9.42
CA LEU A 74 2.07 -8.37 -9.49
C LEU A 74 1.87 -9.81 -9.99
N ARG A 75 0.84 -10.50 -9.50
CA ARG A 75 0.47 -11.84 -9.96
C ARG A 75 0.07 -11.85 -11.44
N GLY A 76 -0.75 -10.88 -11.86
CA GLY A 76 -1.16 -10.73 -13.26
C GLY A 76 0.02 -10.39 -14.19
N ALA A 77 1.06 -9.74 -13.67
CA ALA A 77 2.30 -9.48 -14.37
C ALA A 77 3.28 -10.67 -14.41
N GLY A 78 2.97 -11.78 -13.71
CA GLY A 78 3.77 -13.01 -13.72
C GLY A 78 4.79 -13.12 -12.58
N PHE A 79 4.75 -12.24 -11.59
CA PHE A 79 5.68 -12.28 -10.44
C PHE A 79 5.19 -13.24 -9.35
N GLU A 80 6.13 -13.89 -8.66
CA GLU A 80 5.81 -14.61 -7.43
C GLU A 80 5.52 -13.60 -6.32
N THR A 81 4.28 -13.62 -5.82
CA THR A 81 3.78 -12.66 -4.84
C THR A 81 2.79 -13.30 -3.87
N SER A 82 2.75 -12.80 -2.64
CA SER A 82 1.84 -13.23 -1.59
C SER A 82 1.49 -12.08 -0.66
N LEU A 83 0.39 -12.22 0.09
CA LEU A 83 0.11 -11.35 1.22
C LEU A 83 0.71 -11.96 2.49
N ARG A 84 1.38 -11.14 3.28
CA ARG A 84 1.80 -11.49 4.64
C ARG A 84 1.05 -10.60 5.60
N PHE A 85 0.35 -11.23 6.53
CA PHE A 85 -0.43 -10.50 7.52
C PHE A 85 0.36 -10.29 8.82
N VAL A 86 0.28 -9.08 9.33
CA VAL A 86 0.99 -8.62 10.53
C VAL A 86 0.04 -7.95 11.51
N ALA A 87 0.54 -7.75 12.73
CA ALA A 87 -0.21 -7.18 13.83
C ALA A 87 0.38 -5.83 14.24
N LEU A 88 -0.16 -4.74 13.71
CA LEU A 88 0.33 -3.38 13.99
C LEU A 88 -0.13 -2.88 15.34
N ASP A 89 0.70 -2.14 16.05
CA ASP A 89 0.25 -1.38 17.22
C ASP A 89 -0.79 -0.31 16.81
N LYS A 90 -1.96 -0.30 17.46
CA LYS A 90 -3.05 0.63 17.13
C LYS A 90 -2.67 2.11 17.22
N ARG A 91 -1.58 2.46 17.92
CA ARG A 91 -1.02 3.81 17.96
C ARG A 91 -0.70 4.34 16.56
N ILE A 92 -0.51 3.47 15.55
CA ILE A 92 -0.40 3.90 14.14
C ILE A 92 -1.59 4.75 13.68
N LEU A 93 -2.79 4.50 14.22
CA LEU A 93 -4.01 5.24 13.92
C LEU A 93 -4.24 6.47 14.82
N ARG A 94 -3.32 6.74 15.76
CA ARG A 94 -3.39 7.95 16.59
C ARG A 94 -3.39 9.19 15.68
N HIS A 95 -4.37 10.07 15.85
CA HIS A 95 -4.59 11.24 14.98
C HIS A 95 -4.95 10.95 13.51
N ALA A 96 -5.12 9.68 13.13
CA ALA A 96 -5.65 9.28 11.81
C ALA A 96 -7.16 8.98 11.86
N VAL A 97 -7.68 8.59 13.04
CA VAL A 97 -9.11 8.32 13.28
C VAL A 97 -9.62 9.12 14.48
N PRO A 98 -10.95 9.31 14.63
CA PRO A 98 -11.53 9.93 15.81
C PRO A 98 -11.13 9.20 17.11
N VAL A 99 -10.94 9.95 18.20
CA VAL A 99 -10.50 9.39 19.50
C VAL A 99 -11.43 8.27 20.01
N PRO A 100 -12.77 8.37 19.93
CA PRO A 100 -13.65 7.27 20.35
C PRO A 100 -13.42 5.99 19.53
N VAL A 101 -13.17 6.13 18.22
CA VAL A 101 -12.85 4.99 17.36
C VAL A 101 -11.55 4.33 17.81
N LEU A 102 -10.48 5.12 18.03
CA LEU A 102 -9.19 4.61 18.50
C LEU A 102 -9.29 3.89 19.86
N PHE A 103 -10.15 4.37 20.75
CA PHE A 103 -10.39 3.75 22.05
C PHE A 103 -11.00 2.36 21.91
N CYS A 104 -11.99 2.20 21.03
CA CYS A 104 -12.68 0.95 20.78
C CYS A 104 -11.86 -0.09 19.99
N LEU A 105 -10.79 0.32 19.30
CA LEU A 105 -9.96 -0.59 18.53
C LEU A 105 -9.09 -1.49 19.42
N PRO A 106 -8.85 -2.76 19.01
CA PRO A 106 -7.95 -3.66 19.72
C PRO A 106 -6.53 -3.11 19.74
N ALA A 107 -5.73 -3.50 20.73
CA ALA A 107 -4.35 -3.02 20.89
C ALA A 107 -3.48 -3.32 19.65
N ARG A 108 -3.77 -4.43 18.97
CA ARG A 108 -3.12 -4.81 17.71
C ARG A 108 -4.14 -4.88 16.58
N LEU A 109 -3.79 -4.28 15.45
CA LEU A 109 -4.59 -4.20 14.24
C LEU A 109 -4.04 -5.17 13.21
N PHE A 110 -4.95 -5.87 12.53
CA PHE A 110 -4.60 -6.72 11.41
C PHE A 110 -4.23 -5.87 10.19
N HIS A 111 -3.13 -6.21 9.53
CA HIS A 111 -2.62 -5.45 8.38
C HIS A 111 -1.97 -6.39 7.38
N ALA A 112 -2.25 -6.19 6.10
CA ALA A 112 -1.63 -6.94 5.01
C ALA A 112 -0.43 -6.18 4.43
N VAL A 113 0.69 -6.89 4.29
CA VAL A 113 1.89 -6.44 3.57
C VAL A 113 1.99 -7.26 2.29
N THR A 114 2.25 -6.60 1.16
CA THR A 114 2.48 -7.30 -0.11
C THR A 114 3.92 -7.78 -0.15
N GLN A 115 4.14 -9.07 -0.44
CA GLN A 115 5.47 -9.63 -0.63
C GLN A 115 5.68 -10.03 -2.08
N VAL A 116 6.83 -9.71 -2.65
CA VAL A 116 7.21 -10.07 -4.03
C VAL A 116 8.63 -10.59 -4.09
N ARG A 117 8.89 -11.61 -4.92
CA ARG A 117 10.25 -12.09 -5.19
C ARG A 117 10.84 -11.39 -6.42
N LEU A 118 11.91 -10.62 -6.22
CA LEU A 118 12.67 -9.91 -7.25
C LEU A 118 14.16 -10.14 -7.08
N GLY A 119 14.88 -10.47 -8.16
CA GLY A 119 16.33 -10.66 -8.11
C GLY A 119 16.81 -11.71 -7.09
N GLY A 120 15.99 -12.74 -6.82
CA GLY A 120 16.28 -13.76 -5.80
C GLY A 120 16.01 -13.33 -4.35
N GLN A 121 15.52 -12.12 -4.13
CA GLN A 121 15.19 -11.58 -2.81
C GLN A 121 13.68 -11.41 -2.65
N ARG A 122 13.18 -11.57 -1.42
CA ARG A 122 11.79 -11.25 -1.09
C ARG A 122 11.74 -9.83 -0.54
N CYS A 123 10.93 -8.97 -1.16
CA CYS A 123 10.66 -7.62 -0.71
C CYS A 123 9.26 -7.57 -0.08
N SER A 124 9.13 -6.93 1.08
CA SER A 124 7.88 -6.70 1.79
C SER A 124 7.51 -5.22 1.73
N ILE A 125 6.28 -4.92 1.31
CA ILE A 125 5.89 -3.59 0.86
C ILE A 125 4.51 -3.20 1.38
N ASP A 126 4.43 -2.04 2.05
CA ASP A 126 3.19 -1.30 2.31
C ASP A 126 3.36 0.23 2.10
N SER A 127 4.43 0.66 1.42
CA SER A 127 4.72 2.08 1.13
C SER A 127 3.73 2.77 0.20
N TYR A 128 2.86 2.03 -0.49
CA TYR A 128 1.86 2.53 -1.44
C TYR A 128 0.61 3.14 -0.78
N ILE A 129 0.51 3.13 0.55
CA ILE A 129 -0.72 3.50 1.25
C ILE A 129 -1.13 4.95 0.97
N PHE A 130 -0.17 5.88 1.05
CA PHE A 130 -0.41 7.30 0.79
C PHE A 130 0.24 7.74 -0.51
N ASP A 131 -0.45 8.59 -1.26
CA ASP A 131 0.20 9.39 -2.30
C ASP A 131 1.30 10.26 -1.69
N ARG A 132 2.23 10.73 -2.53
CA ARG A 132 3.39 11.51 -2.05
C ARG A 132 3.00 12.79 -1.29
N SER A 133 1.89 13.43 -1.66
CA SER A 133 1.43 14.65 -1.00
C SER A 133 0.87 14.36 0.39
N GLY A 134 -0.03 13.39 0.47
CA GLY A 134 -0.62 12.88 1.71
C GLY A 134 0.44 12.34 2.65
N PHE A 135 1.40 11.58 2.13
CA PHE A 135 2.53 11.06 2.89
C PHE A 135 3.35 12.20 3.52
N ARG A 136 3.79 13.17 2.72
CA ARG A 136 4.58 14.31 3.22
C ARG A 136 3.82 15.09 4.29
N GLN A 137 2.51 15.27 4.11
CA GLN A 137 1.68 15.93 5.10
C GLN A 137 1.63 15.13 6.42
N GLN A 138 1.36 13.83 6.37
CA GLN A 138 1.30 13.01 7.59
C GLN A 138 2.68 12.89 8.24
N GLN A 139 3.75 12.79 7.46
CA GLN A 139 5.12 12.71 7.97
C GLN A 139 5.52 14.00 8.69
N ALA A 140 5.18 15.17 8.14
CA ALA A 140 5.42 16.46 8.80
C ALA A 140 4.66 16.55 10.14
N ARG A 141 3.40 16.09 10.17
CA ARG A 141 2.58 16.06 11.40
C ARG A 141 3.13 15.09 12.44
N LEU A 142 3.57 13.90 12.02
CA LEU A 142 4.19 12.90 12.89
C LEU A 142 5.45 13.47 13.57
N ARG A 143 6.34 14.08 12.77
CA ARG A 143 7.57 14.71 13.26
C ARG A 143 7.28 15.87 14.21
N ALA A 144 6.35 16.75 13.85
CA ALA A 144 5.95 17.87 14.71
C ALA A 144 5.37 17.41 16.06
N ALA A 145 4.70 16.26 16.09
CA ALA A 145 4.15 15.68 17.30
C ALA A 145 5.16 14.92 18.17
N GLY A 146 6.40 14.68 17.69
CA GLY A 146 7.36 13.80 18.37
C GLY A 146 6.92 12.34 18.45
N LEU A 147 6.06 11.93 17.49
CA LEU A 147 5.50 10.59 17.29
C LEU A 147 6.53 9.52 16.88
N GLU A 148 6.64 8.38 17.58
CA GLU A 148 7.23 7.18 16.97
C GLU A 148 6.29 6.56 15.91
N ARG A 149 4.97 6.65 16.13
CA ARG A 149 3.93 6.23 15.19
C ARG A 149 2.64 7.00 15.42
N GLY A 150 1.90 7.22 14.34
CA GLY A 150 0.68 8.02 14.32
C GLY A 150 0.43 8.59 12.94
N PHE A 151 -0.73 9.22 12.72
CA PHE A 151 -1.13 9.76 11.43
C PHE A 151 -1.12 8.71 10.29
N GLY A 152 -1.19 7.42 10.63
CA GLY A 152 -1.07 6.33 9.67
C GLY A 152 0.37 6.02 9.22
N LEU A 153 1.39 6.53 9.90
CA LEU A 153 2.81 6.34 9.56
C LEU A 153 3.65 5.90 10.77
N GLY A 154 4.61 5.02 10.52
CA GLY A 154 5.73 4.76 11.44
C GLY A 154 6.87 5.78 11.27
N GLN A 155 7.80 5.83 12.23
CA GLN A 155 8.94 6.76 12.18
C GLN A 155 9.85 6.55 10.96
N GLY A 156 10.08 5.28 10.59
CA GLY A 156 10.87 4.88 9.42
C GLY A 156 10.08 4.82 8.12
N ALA A 157 8.86 5.37 8.09
CA ALA A 157 7.98 5.26 6.94
C ALA A 157 8.60 5.87 5.68
N VAL A 158 8.41 5.19 4.56
CA VAL A 158 8.75 5.59 3.20
C VAL A 158 7.52 5.48 2.30
N CYS A 159 7.55 6.23 1.20
CA CYS A 159 6.44 6.33 0.25
C CYS A 159 6.83 5.82 -1.14
N ASP A 160 8.10 6.00 -1.50
CA ASP A 160 8.67 5.50 -2.74
C ASP A 160 9.32 4.13 -2.48
N TRP A 161 9.19 3.22 -3.43
CA TRP A 161 9.88 1.93 -3.42
C TRP A 161 10.79 1.85 -4.64
N SER A 162 12.06 1.52 -4.43
CA SER A 162 13.07 1.44 -5.49
C SER A 162 13.09 0.10 -6.22
N GLY A 163 12.27 -0.88 -5.79
CA GLY A 163 12.38 -2.26 -6.26
C GLY A 163 13.53 -3.03 -5.59
N CYS A 164 14.21 -2.43 -4.61
CA CYS A 164 15.31 -3.03 -3.88
C CYS A 164 15.03 -3.02 -2.38
N GLY A 165 14.87 -4.22 -1.79
CA GLY A 165 14.56 -4.38 -0.38
C GLY A 165 13.13 -3.99 -0.02
N ASP A 166 12.88 -3.97 1.29
CA ASP A 166 11.57 -3.66 1.85
C ASP A 166 11.27 -2.15 1.82
N ALA A 167 9.99 -1.79 1.76
CA ALA A 167 9.55 -0.41 1.85
C ALA A 167 8.23 -0.32 2.63
N PHE A 168 8.28 0.32 3.80
CA PHE A 168 7.15 0.35 4.70
C PHE A 168 6.56 1.74 4.95
N SER A 169 5.24 1.82 5.12
CA SER A 169 4.53 3.03 5.55
C SER A 169 3.92 2.87 6.95
N GLN A 170 3.16 1.80 7.18
CA GLN A 170 2.49 1.49 8.45
C GLN A 170 3.17 0.38 9.23
N ALA A 171 3.62 -0.66 8.52
CA ALA A 171 4.41 -1.73 9.10
C ALA A 171 5.88 -1.32 9.34
N GLU A 172 6.61 -2.19 10.01
CA GLU A 172 8.06 -2.08 10.19
C GLU A 172 8.71 -3.48 10.18
N PRO A 173 10.04 -3.59 9.98
CA PRO A 173 10.71 -4.88 9.91
C PRO A 173 10.46 -5.80 11.12
N SER A 174 10.23 -5.24 12.31
CA SER A 174 9.93 -6.03 13.52
C SER A 174 8.53 -6.64 13.55
N ASP A 175 7.65 -6.26 12.62
CA ASP A 175 6.35 -6.91 12.42
C ASP A 175 6.44 -8.19 11.54
N LEU A 176 7.63 -8.44 10.97
CA LEU A 176 7.93 -9.55 10.06
C LEU A 176 8.36 -10.88 10.72
#